data_AF-V6MAY2-F1
#
_entry.id   AF-V6MAY2-F1
#
_cell.length_a   1.000
_cell.length_b   1.000
_cell.length_c   1.000
_cell.angle_alpha   90.00
_cell.angle_beta   90.00
_cell.angle_gamma   90.00
#
_symmetry.space_group_name_H-M   'P 1'
#
loop_
_entity.id
_entity.type
_entity.pdbx_description
1 polymer ?
#
loop_
_entity_poly.entity_id
_entity_poly.type
_entity_poly.pdbx_seq_one_letter_code
_entity_poly.pdbx_strand_id
1 'polypeptide(L)'
;MQTTLYRWPGEGAIEYAREQLAGLTRAQAADHTPRLLKELPDDKRVKRCDYCGYPWRDDSLRNTKRTCSEECKTGIKSFQRRKQRADKALLTGKTKKRTKREENYIWWLEYPFWLSEYEMLKQSWKFEKPMDAERMAYIRGNQQLYGNGNRRKKAHKPGQEDDKAARDFNRWTIRKLRG
;
A
#
# COMPACT_ATOMS: atom_id res chain seq x y z
N MET A 1 -4.35 1.55 -32.29
CA MET A 1 -4.79 0.46 -31.39
C MET A 1 -4.07 0.64 -30.06
N GLN A 2 -4.79 0.87 -28.95
CA GLN A 2 -4.15 0.90 -27.63
C GLN A 2 -3.81 -0.55 -27.24
N THR A 3 -2.53 -0.92 -27.30
CA THR A 3 -2.04 -2.16 -26.67
C THR A 3 -2.17 -2.02 -25.16
N THR A 4 -3.24 -2.55 -24.58
CA THR A 4 -3.42 -2.61 -23.14
C THR A 4 -2.38 -3.57 -22.56
N LEU A 5 -1.36 -3.02 -21.90
CA LEU A 5 -0.40 -3.81 -21.12
C LEU A 5 -1.09 -4.30 -19.85
N TYR A 6 -1.41 -5.59 -19.80
CA TYR A 6 -1.96 -6.23 -18.62
C TYR A 6 -0.87 -6.41 -17.56
N ARG A 7 -1.17 -6.02 -16.32
CA ARG A 7 -0.30 -6.30 -15.15
C ARG A 7 -0.88 -7.46 -14.33
N TRP A 8 -0.38 -7.70 -13.14
CA TRP A 8 -1.07 -8.58 -12.20
C TRP A 8 -2.48 -8.04 -11.87
N PRO A 9 -3.53 -8.87 -11.92
CA PRO A 9 -4.90 -8.44 -11.63
C PRO A 9 -5.04 -8.02 -10.16
N GLY A 10 -5.82 -6.96 -9.91
CA GLY A 10 -6.18 -6.55 -8.56
C GLY A 10 -7.46 -7.23 -8.10
N GLU A 11 -7.73 -7.14 -6.80
CA GLU A 11 -8.89 -7.77 -6.13
C GLU A 11 -10.22 -7.59 -6.87
N GLY A 12 -10.65 -6.36 -7.16
CA GLY A 12 -11.93 -6.14 -7.84
C GLY A 12 -12.01 -6.68 -9.27
N ALA A 13 -10.88 -6.88 -9.96
CA ALA A 13 -10.86 -7.55 -11.26
C ALA A 13 -11.01 -9.07 -11.12
N ILE A 14 -10.44 -9.64 -10.05
CA ILE A 14 -10.58 -11.06 -9.72
C ILE A 14 -12.01 -11.37 -9.30
N GLU A 15 -12.62 -10.52 -8.47
CA GLU A 15 -14.02 -10.66 -8.06
C GLU A 15 -14.97 -10.60 -9.26
N TYR A 16 -14.79 -9.61 -10.14
CA TYR A 16 -15.58 -9.49 -11.35
C TYR A 16 -15.41 -10.72 -12.28
N ALA A 17 -14.18 -11.20 -12.46
CA ALA A 17 -13.95 -12.42 -13.23
C ALA A 17 -14.60 -13.66 -12.60
N ARG A 18 -14.60 -13.77 -11.25
CA ARG A 18 -15.28 -14.84 -10.53
C ARG A 18 -16.80 -14.80 -10.74
N GLU A 19 -17.41 -13.62 -10.71
CA GLU A 19 -18.84 -13.46 -10.98
C GLU A 19 -19.21 -13.89 -12.40
N GLN A 20 -18.39 -13.50 -13.38
CA GLN A 20 -18.63 -13.82 -14.79
C GLN A 20 -18.34 -15.28 -15.16
N LEU A 21 -17.46 -15.94 -14.40
CA LEU A 21 -17.08 -17.34 -14.61
C LEU A 21 -17.80 -18.30 -13.66
N ALA A 22 -18.71 -17.80 -12.81
CA ALA A 22 -19.45 -18.62 -11.86
C ALA A 22 -20.31 -19.66 -12.61
N GLY A 23 -20.15 -20.95 -12.25
CA GLY A 23 -20.91 -22.05 -12.83
C GLY A 23 -20.40 -22.58 -14.17
N LEU A 24 -19.35 -21.98 -14.75
CA LEU A 24 -18.72 -22.48 -15.97
C LEU A 24 -17.66 -23.56 -15.66
N THR A 25 -17.59 -24.57 -16.52
CA THR A 25 -16.46 -25.52 -16.47
C THR A 25 -15.18 -24.83 -16.93
N ARG A 26 -14.01 -25.39 -16.55
CA ARG A 26 -12.70 -24.83 -16.92
C ARG A 26 -12.54 -24.63 -18.44
N ALA A 27 -13.07 -25.55 -19.25
CA ALA A 27 -13.01 -25.45 -20.71
C ALA A 27 -13.84 -24.26 -21.23
N GLN A 28 -15.08 -24.14 -20.77
CA GLN A 28 -15.95 -23.02 -21.15
C GLN A 28 -15.42 -21.67 -20.64
N ALA A 29 -14.81 -21.65 -19.46
CA ALA A 29 -14.17 -20.47 -18.91
C ALA A 29 -12.96 -20.02 -19.77
N ALA A 30 -12.19 -20.96 -20.31
CA ALA A 30 -11.08 -20.65 -21.20
C ALA A 30 -11.56 -19.99 -22.51
N ASP A 31 -12.72 -20.39 -23.03
CA ASP A 31 -13.33 -19.79 -24.22
C ASP A 31 -13.97 -18.42 -23.93
N HIS A 32 -14.52 -18.25 -22.73
CA HIS A 32 -15.19 -17.01 -22.31
C HIS A 32 -14.20 -15.91 -21.92
N THR A 33 -13.05 -16.27 -21.34
CA THR A 33 -12.07 -15.30 -20.80
C THR A 33 -11.55 -14.30 -21.87
N PRO A 34 -11.14 -14.72 -23.08
CA PRO A 34 -10.67 -13.80 -24.12
C PRO A 34 -11.75 -12.79 -24.53
N ARG A 35 -13.02 -13.21 -24.59
CA ARG A 35 -14.15 -12.33 -24.92
C ARG A 35 -14.31 -11.25 -23.86
N LEU A 36 -14.31 -11.65 -22.59
CA LEU A 36 -14.39 -10.74 -21.44
C LEU A 36 -13.23 -9.73 -21.37
N LEU A 37 -12.03 -10.12 -21.81
CA LEU A 37 -10.87 -9.21 -21.83
C LEU A 37 -10.88 -8.22 -22.99
N LYS A 38 -11.53 -8.58 -24.12
CA LYS A 38 -11.52 -7.78 -25.35
C LYS A 38 -12.71 -6.82 -25.40
N GLU A 39 -13.90 -7.31 -25.04
CA GLU A 39 -15.15 -6.57 -25.12
C GLU A 39 -15.61 -6.17 -23.73
N LEU A 40 -15.88 -4.87 -23.53
CA LEU A 40 -16.53 -4.42 -22.30
C LEU A 40 -18.03 -4.66 -22.42
N PRO A 41 -18.68 -5.19 -21.37
CA PRO A 41 -20.13 -5.24 -21.33
C PRO A 41 -20.75 -3.84 -21.36
N ASP A 42 -22.01 -3.75 -21.79
CA ASP A 42 -22.80 -2.50 -21.85
C ASP A 42 -23.08 -1.86 -20.47
N ASP A 43 -22.78 -2.54 -19.36
CA ASP A 43 -22.95 -1.97 -18.03
C ASP A 43 -22.00 -0.78 -17.82
N LYS A 44 -22.56 0.41 -17.65
CA LYS A 44 -21.85 1.68 -17.40
C LYS A 44 -20.96 1.65 -16.15
N ARG A 45 -21.16 0.69 -15.24
CA ARG A 45 -20.31 0.48 -14.06
C ARG A 45 -19.12 -0.41 -14.33
N VAL A 46 -19.12 -1.20 -15.41
CA VAL A 46 -17.97 -2.03 -15.78
C VAL A 46 -16.99 -1.18 -16.57
N LYS A 47 -15.76 -1.09 -16.06
CA LYS A 47 -14.69 -0.26 -16.61
C LYS A 47 -13.40 -1.06 -16.67
N ARG A 48 -12.43 -0.57 -17.46
CA ARG A 48 -11.04 -1.07 -17.38
C ARG A 48 -10.31 -0.36 -16.25
N CYS A 49 -9.49 -1.11 -15.52
CA CYS A 49 -8.62 -0.53 -14.51
C CYS A 49 -7.45 0.21 -15.17
N ASP A 50 -7.25 1.47 -14.81
CA ASP A 50 -6.13 2.30 -15.31
C ASP A 50 -4.74 1.72 -14.98
N TYR A 51 -4.64 0.80 -14.00
CA TYR A 51 -3.37 0.20 -13.58
C TYR A 51 -3.10 -1.15 -14.22
N CYS A 52 -4.00 -2.11 -13.99
CA CYS A 52 -3.80 -3.51 -14.37
C CYS A 52 -4.44 -3.86 -15.72
N GLY A 53 -5.31 -3.00 -16.26
CA GLY A 53 -5.93 -3.17 -17.58
C GLY A 53 -7.13 -4.11 -17.62
N TYR A 54 -7.42 -4.84 -16.54
CA TYR A 54 -8.54 -5.77 -16.48
C TYR A 54 -9.90 -5.06 -16.30
N PRO A 55 -10.99 -5.66 -16.84
CA PRO A 55 -12.35 -5.21 -16.56
C PRO A 55 -12.71 -5.47 -15.10
N TRP A 56 -13.44 -4.55 -14.50
CA TRP A 56 -13.93 -4.65 -13.13
C TRP A 56 -15.19 -3.79 -12.98
N ARG A 57 -16.01 -4.09 -11.97
CA ARG A 57 -17.26 -3.36 -11.70
C ARG A 57 -17.07 -2.32 -10.60
N ASP A 58 -17.43 -1.08 -10.89
CA ASP A 58 -17.35 0.03 -9.93
C ASP A 58 -18.43 -0.06 -8.85
N ASP A 59 -17.98 -0.39 -7.64
CA ASP A 59 -18.74 -0.45 -6.39
C ASP A 59 -18.99 0.95 -5.78
N SER A 60 -18.34 2.00 -6.29
CA SER A 60 -18.50 3.34 -5.72
C SER A 60 -19.89 3.91 -6.01
N LEU A 61 -20.42 4.64 -5.03
CA LEU A 61 -21.73 5.29 -5.14
C LEU A 61 -21.82 6.24 -6.33
N ARG A 62 -20.72 6.96 -6.63
CA ARG A 62 -20.66 7.98 -7.69
C ARG A 62 -20.12 7.46 -9.02
N ASN A 63 -19.75 6.18 -9.12
CA ASN A 63 -19.15 5.58 -10.31
C ASN A 63 -17.92 6.38 -10.83
N THR A 64 -17.03 6.82 -9.93
CA THR A 64 -15.86 7.66 -10.28
C THR A 64 -14.52 6.96 -10.09
N LYS A 65 -14.50 5.75 -9.52
CA LYS A 65 -13.27 5.02 -9.34
C LYS A 65 -12.73 4.62 -10.72
N ARG A 66 -11.39 4.66 -10.84
CA ARG A 66 -10.66 4.29 -12.05
C ARG A 66 -9.81 3.04 -11.90
N THR A 67 -9.77 2.48 -10.69
CA THR A 67 -8.92 1.34 -10.32
C THR A 67 -9.73 0.31 -9.56
N CYS A 68 -9.47 -0.97 -9.84
CA CYS A 68 -10.17 -2.10 -9.24
C CYS A 68 -9.79 -2.41 -7.79
N SER A 69 -8.68 -1.87 -7.28
CA SER A 69 -8.24 -2.09 -5.89
C SER A 69 -7.42 -0.92 -5.36
N GLU A 70 -7.27 -0.81 -4.03
CA GLU A 70 -6.40 0.19 -3.40
C GLU A 70 -4.91 -0.06 -3.71
N GLU A 71 -4.51 -1.32 -3.95
CA GLU A 71 -3.18 -1.65 -4.47
C GLU A 71 -2.94 -1.07 -5.85
N CYS A 72 -3.91 -1.23 -6.77
CA CYS A 72 -3.84 -0.66 -8.12
C CYS A 72 -3.75 0.88 -8.07
N LYS A 73 -4.53 1.51 -7.19
CA LYS A 73 -4.50 2.96 -6.96
C LYS A 73 -3.13 3.42 -6.46
N THR A 74 -2.53 2.68 -5.53
CA THR A 74 -1.17 2.95 -5.02
C THR A 74 -0.12 2.73 -6.11
N GLY A 75 -0.31 1.69 -6.93
CA GLY A 75 0.52 1.37 -8.09
C GLY A 75 0.55 2.49 -9.12
N ILE A 76 -0.61 3.04 -9.52
CA ILE A 76 -0.69 4.18 -10.43
C ILE A 76 0.02 5.40 -9.86
N LYS A 77 -0.26 5.76 -8.61
CA LYS A 77 0.39 6.92 -7.97
C LYS A 77 1.91 6.75 -7.95
N SER A 78 2.38 5.55 -7.65
CA SER A 78 3.82 5.22 -7.65
C SER A 78 4.43 5.32 -9.05
N PHE A 79 3.72 4.84 -10.07
CA PHE A 79 4.14 4.94 -11.47
C PHE A 79 4.18 6.39 -11.95
N GLN A 80 3.14 7.18 -11.69
CA GLN A 80 3.08 8.60 -12.03
C GLN A 80 4.20 9.40 -11.35
N ARG A 81 4.44 9.16 -10.05
CA ARG A 81 5.56 9.78 -9.33
C ARG A 81 6.92 9.37 -9.91
N ARG A 82 7.08 8.11 -10.34
CA ARG A 82 8.31 7.65 -11.00
C ARG A 82 8.51 8.38 -12.32
N LYS A 83 7.48 8.50 -13.16
CA LYS A 83 7.52 9.24 -14.42
C LYS A 83 7.86 10.71 -14.20
N GLN A 84 7.16 11.38 -13.28
CA GLN A 84 7.44 12.78 -12.92
C GLN A 84 8.89 13.01 -12.45
N ARG A 85 9.46 12.06 -11.69
CA ARG A 85 10.88 12.14 -11.28
C ARG A 85 11.82 11.96 -12.46
N ALA A 86 11.52 11.05 -13.38
CA ALA A 86 12.30 10.85 -14.60
C ALA A 86 12.25 12.11 -15.49
N ASP A 87 11.05 12.64 -15.74
CA ASP A 87 10.84 13.86 -16.53
C ASP A 87 11.57 15.06 -15.90
N LYS A 88 11.47 15.21 -14.57
CA LYS A 88 12.21 16.26 -13.85
C LYS A 88 13.72 16.10 -13.95
N ALA A 89 14.23 14.86 -13.91
CA ALA A 89 15.65 14.60 -14.07
C ALA A 89 16.13 14.95 -15.48
N LEU A 90 15.33 14.69 -16.52
CA LEU A 90 15.63 15.08 -17.90
C LEU A 90 15.63 16.61 -18.06
N LEU A 91 14.64 17.32 -17.50
CA LEU A 91 14.53 18.79 -17.62
C LEU A 91 15.60 19.56 -16.84
N THR A 92 15.95 19.08 -15.64
CA THR A 92 16.88 19.80 -14.75
C THR A 92 18.30 19.29 -14.80
N GLY A 93 18.56 18.15 -15.45
CA GLY A 93 19.83 17.42 -15.42
C GLY A 93 20.20 16.86 -14.04
N LYS A 94 19.40 17.13 -12.99
CA LYS A 94 19.69 16.72 -11.62
C LYS A 94 19.08 15.35 -11.34
N THR A 95 19.91 14.32 -11.39
CA THR A 95 19.55 12.99 -10.91
C THR A 95 19.59 12.96 -9.37
N LYS A 96 18.85 12.00 -8.76
CA LYS A 96 18.94 11.77 -7.32
C LYS A 96 20.40 11.43 -6.99
N LYS A 97 21.07 12.28 -6.20
CA LYS A 97 22.41 12.00 -5.70
C LYS A 97 22.37 10.68 -4.93
N ARG A 98 23.31 9.79 -5.22
CA ARG A 98 23.51 8.59 -4.42
C ARG A 98 23.79 8.99 -2.98
N THR A 99 23.26 8.21 -2.06
CA THR A 99 23.60 8.41 -0.64
C THR A 99 25.03 7.92 -0.40
N LYS A 100 25.72 8.48 0.61
CA LYS A 100 27.07 8.02 0.98
C LYS A 100 27.12 6.51 1.27
N ARG A 101 26.03 5.95 1.80
CA ARG A 101 25.89 4.49 1.99
C ARG A 101 25.82 3.74 0.65
N GLU A 102 25.04 4.22 -0.31
CA GLU A 102 24.97 3.59 -1.65
C GLU A 102 26.30 3.68 -2.41
N GLU A 103 27.13 4.69 -2.10
CA GLU A 103 28.47 4.85 -2.69
C GLU A 103 29.51 3.94 -2.01
N ASN A 104 29.46 3.81 -0.68
CA ASN A 104 30.54 3.21 0.11
C ASN A 104 30.23 1.84 0.72
N TYR A 105 28.98 1.35 0.66
CA TYR A 105 28.58 0.07 1.25
C TYR A 105 28.06 -0.90 0.20
N ILE A 106 28.79 -2.00 0.02
CA ILE A 106 28.42 -3.08 -0.89
C ILE A 106 27.58 -4.08 -0.11
N TRP A 107 26.27 -4.08 -0.38
CA TRP A 107 25.31 -4.88 0.39
C TRP A 107 24.81 -6.14 -0.34
N TRP A 108 25.07 -6.28 -1.64
CA TRP A 108 24.54 -7.35 -2.49
C TRP A 108 25.45 -8.58 -2.59
N LEU A 109 26.56 -8.61 -1.85
CA LEU A 109 27.45 -9.76 -1.74
C LEU A 109 27.07 -10.61 -0.52
N GLU A 110 27.49 -11.87 -0.52
CA GLU A 110 27.29 -12.81 0.61
C GLU A 110 27.92 -12.27 1.90
N TYR A 111 29.05 -11.59 1.78
CA TYR A 111 29.71 -10.85 2.86
C TYR A 111 29.72 -9.36 2.54
N PRO A 112 28.71 -8.59 3.02
CA PRO A 112 28.67 -7.15 2.84
C PRO A 112 29.84 -6.45 3.52
N PHE A 113 30.40 -5.43 2.89
CA PHE A 113 31.49 -4.66 3.47
C PHE A 113 31.44 -3.18 3.05
N TRP A 114 32.15 -2.37 3.83
CA TRP A 114 32.38 -0.96 3.53
C TRP A 114 33.66 -0.79 2.74
N LEU A 115 33.61 0.02 1.68
CA LEU A 115 34.78 0.39 0.87
C LEU A 115 35.78 1.25 1.63
N SER A 116 35.34 1.93 2.70
CA SER A 116 36.19 2.76 3.55
C SER A 116 35.82 2.56 5.01
N GLU A 117 36.82 2.25 5.82
CA GLU A 117 36.69 2.14 7.28
C GLU A 117 36.19 3.45 7.90
N TYR A 118 36.63 4.60 7.39
CA TYR A 118 36.17 5.91 7.86
C TYR A 118 34.65 6.07 7.70
N GLU A 119 34.10 5.65 6.57
CA GLU A 119 32.66 5.74 6.28
C GLU A 119 31.85 4.73 7.12
N MET A 120 32.43 3.55 7.40
CA MET A 120 31.89 2.59 8.35
C MET A 120 31.77 3.19 9.75
N LEU A 121 32.87 3.74 10.29
CA LEU A 121 32.93 4.30 11.65
C LEU A 121 32.00 5.52 11.82
N LYS A 122 31.91 6.36 10.79
CA LYS A 122 30.97 7.49 10.78
C LYS A 122 29.51 7.04 10.91
N GLN A 123 29.18 5.87 10.36
CA GLN A 123 27.84 5.31 10.45
C GLN A 123 27.60 4.56 11.77
N SER A 124 28.60 3.85 12.31
CA SER A 124 28.49 3.16 13.61
C SER A 124 28.25 4.14 14.75
N TRP A 125 28.87 5.32 14.72
CA TRP A 125 28.68 6.36 15.74
C TRP A 125 27.24 6.88 15.85
N LYS A 126 26.36 6.62 14.88
CA LYS A 126 24.93 6.95 15.00
C LYS A 126 24.18 5.98 15.91
N PHE A 127 24.66 4.76 16.04
CA PHE A 127 24.01 3.68 16.80
C PHE A 127 24.67 3.48 18.17
N GLU A 128 25.98 3.72 18.27
CA GLU A 128 26.77 3.53 19.50
C GLU A 128 26.88 4.80 20.36
N LYS A 129 26.11 5.84 20.04
CA LYS A 129 26.16 7.09 20.81
C LYS A 129 25.74 6.85 22.26
N PRO A 130 26.59 7.17 23.25
CA PRO A 130 26.17 7.12 24.64
C PRO A 130 24.99 8.08 24.81
N MET A 131 23.86 7.54 25.24
CA MET A 131 22.68 8.33 25.56
C MET A 131 22.73 8.72 27.04
N ASP A 132 22.61 10.01 27.30
CA ASP A 132 22.49 10.54 28.64
C ASP A 132 21.21 10.04 29.33
N ALA A 133 21.22 9.96 30.67
CA ALA A 133 20.11 9.47 31.47
C ALA A 133 18.82 10.27 31.22
N GLU A 134 18.94 11.59 31.05
CA GLU A 134 17.82 12.48 30.71
C GLU A 134 17.21 12.15 29.34
N ARG A 135 18.06 11.88 28.34
CA ARG A 135 17.63 11.48 26.99
C ARG A 135 16.88 10.16 27.02
N MET A 136 17.34 9.22 27.84
CA MET A 136 16.69 7.91 28.04
C MET A 136 15.33 8.07 28.73
N ALA A 137 15.23 8.92 29.75
CA ALA A 137 13.96 9.24 30.41
C ALA A 137 12.96 9.88 29.43
N TYR A 138 13.42 10.81 28.60
CA TYR A 138 12.59 11.46 27.56
C TYR A 138 12.03 10.45 26.54
N ILE A 139 12.87 9.54 26.02
CA ILE A 139 12.44 8.51 25.06
C ILE A 139 11.39 7.59 25.70
N ARG A 140 11.62 7.14 26.94
CA ARG A 140 10.66 6.31 27.68
C ARG A 140 9.33 7.05 27.89
N GLY A 141 9.36 8.31 28.31
CA GLY A 141 8.18 9.15 28.49
C GLY A 141 7.39 9.31 27.18
N ASN A 142 8.08 9.59 26.07
CA ASN A 142 7.44 9.68 24.75
C ASN A 142 6.83 8.34 24.29
N GLN A 143 7.49 7.21 24.53
CA GLN A 143 6.91 5.89 24.21
C GLN A 143 5.66 5.59 25.04
N GLN A 144 5.64 6.00 26.31
CA GLN A 144 4.45 5.90 27.17
C GLN A 144 3.31 6.76 26.62
N LEU A 145 3.60 7.98 26.17
CA LEU A 145 2.64 8.94 25.62
C LEU A 145 2.12 8.58 24.22
N TYR A 146 2.97 8.09 23.31
CA TYR A 146 2.66 7.97 21.88
C TYR A 146 2.60 6.52 21.34
N GLY A 147 2.90 5.50 22.16
CA GLY A 147 2.80 4.10 21.74
C GLY A 147 3.57 3.76 20.45
N ASN A 148 3.22 2.64 19.82
CA ASN A 148 3.80 2.26 18.53
C ASN A 148 3.22 3.13 17.40
N GLY A 149 4.08 3.84 16.66
CA GLY A 149 3.67 4.65 15.50
C GLY A 149 3.41 6.14 15.76
N ASN A 150 4.00 6.73 16.82
CA ASN A 150 3.90 8.17 17.14
C ASN A 150 2.46 8.69 17.34
N ARG A 151 1.53 7.84 17.74
CA ARG A 151 0.12 8.22 17.95
C ARG A 151 -0.17 8.36 19.44
N ARG A 152 -0.46 9.58 19.90
CA ARG A 152 -0.76 9.86 21.30
C ARG A 152 -1.81 8.89 21.84
N LYS A 153 -1.47 8.11 22.87
CA LYS A 153 -2.38 7.24 23.60
C LYS A 153 -3.47 8.13 24.21
N LYS A 154 -4.71 7.70 24.07
CA LYS A 154 -5.83 8.39 24.73
C LYS A 154 -5.66 8.23 26.23
N ALA A 155 -5.67 9.33 26.96
CA ALA A 155 -5.75 9.28 28.41
C ALA A 155 -7.14 8.73 28.78
N HIS A 156 -7.18 7.55 29.37
CA HIS A 156 -8.39 7.02 29.99
C HIS A 156 -8.66 7.89 31.23
N LYS A 157 -9.75 8.66 31.23
CA LYS A 157 -10.20 9.38 32.42
C LYS A 157 -10.95 8.37 33.30
N PRO A 158 -10.44 8.00 34.49
CA PRO A 158 -11.19 7.12 35.38
C PRO A 158 -12.51 7.82 35.75
N GLY A 159 -13.64 7.19 35.42
CA GLY A 159 -14.98 7.71 35.70
C GLY A 159 -15.77 8.25 34.49
N GLN A 160 -15.21 8.29 33.28
CA GLN A 160 -16.03 8.40 32.06
C GLN A 160 -16.27 7.01 31.51
N GLU A 161 -17.50 6.50 31.64
CA GLU A 161 -17.92 5.31 30.91
C GLU A 161 -17.71 5.56 29.41
N ASP A 162 -16.84 4.75 28.80
CA ASP A 162 -16.63 4.78 27.37
C ASP A 162 -17.92 4.28 26.68
N ASP A 163 -18.82 5.20 26.33
CA ASP A 163 -20.07 4.97 25.56
C ASP A 163 -19.86 4.09 24.31
N LYS A 164 -18.62 4.02 23.82
CA LYS A 164 -18.23 3.15 22.71
C LYS A 164 -18.22 1.66 23.06
N ALA A 165 -17.73 1.28 24.23
CA ALA A 165 -17.74 -0.13 24.66
C ALA A 165 -19.17 -0.63 24.88
N ALA A 166 -20.03 0.20 25.46
CA ALA A 166 -21.46 -0.08 25.60
C ALA A 166 -22.19 -0.16 24.24
N ARG A 167 -21.87 0.74 23.29
CA ARG A 167 -22.39 0.68 21.91
C ARG A 167 -21.93 -0.55 21.14
N ASP A 168 -20.66 -0.95 21.28
CA ASP A 168 -20.11 -2.12 20.60
C ASP A 168 -20.64 -3.43 21.17
N PHE A 169 -20.86 -3.51 22.50
CA PHE A 169 -21.53 -4.63 23.15
C PHE A 169 -22.98 -4.79 22.64
N ASN A 170 -23.75 -3.69 22.61
CA ASN A 170 -25.12 -3.70 22.08
C ASN A 170 -25.20 -4.07 20.58
N ARG A 171 -24.22 -3.64 19.78
CA ARG A 171 -24.16 -3.99 18.36
C ARG A 171 -23.88 -5.48 18.15
N TRP A 172 -23.03 -6.07 18.99
CA TRP A 172 -22.72 -7.49 18.94
C TRP A 172 -23.88 -8.36 19.40
N THR A 173 -24.56 -8.01 20.51
CA THR A 173 -25.74 -8.73 21.00
C THR A 173 -26.93 -8.65 20.05
N ILE A 174 -27.23 -7.49 19.47
CA ILE A 174 -28.30 -7.34 18.46
C ILE A 174 -28.01 -8.19 17.20
N ARG A 175 -26.74 -8.32 16.81
CA ARG A 175 -26.34 -9.16 15.66
C ARG A 175 -26.49 -10.66 15.97
N LYS A 176 -26.35 -11.08 17.23
CA LYS A 176 -26.51 -12.46 17.68
C LYS A 176 -27.96 -12.90 17.84
N LEU A 177 -28.90 -11.96 18.03
CA LEU A 177 -30.33 -12.22 18.18
C LEU A 177 -31.10 -12.16 16.85
N ARG A 178 -30.48 -11.62 15.78
CA ARG A 178 -31.05 -11.53 14.41
C ARG A 178 -30.52 -12.61 13.45
N GLY A 179 -29.75 -13.57 13.96
CA GLY A 179 -29.23 -14.72 13.23
C GLY A 179 -29.66 -16.00 13.91
#